data_AF-A0A1H3XA83-F1
#
_entry.id   AF-A0A1H3XA83-F1
#
_cell.length_a   1.000
_cell.length_b   1.000
_cell.length_c   1.000
_cell.angle_alpha   90.00
_cell.angle_beta   90.00
_cell.angle_gamma   90.00
#
_symmetry.space_group_name_H-M   'P 1'
#
loop_
_entity.id
_entity.type
_entity.pdbx_description
1 polymer ?
#
loop_
_entity_poly.entity_id
_entity_poly.type
_entity_poly.pdbx_seq_one_letter_code
_entity_poly.pdbx_strand_id
1 'polypeptide(L)'
;MNEFSIVCRVLGSLFYRQPQDPLLTPLMTLVKEGKLAPQWPLEQDALLTRMQTSLKAEGLDTVSADYLRLFAGDEPAVTPWRSGYEPASPETAVREFLQQRGMPLGEGPSDHFGGLLLAASWLEDQAEEDETEAQTALFDTYLLPWSDRFLGKVESHATTGFYRSLAIVTREALEAMREELAETREGEE
;
A
#
# COMPACT_ATOMS: atom_id res chain seq x y z
N MET A 1 4.19 -17.66 -3.82
CA MET A 1 3.70 -16.29 -3.58
C MET A 1 4.39 -15.44 -4.61
N ASN A 2 3.63 -14.82 -5.51
CA ASN A 2 4.17 -13.98 -6.57
C ASN A 2 4.83 -12.71 -5.99
N GLU A 3 5.84 -12.19 -6.66
CA GLU A 3 6.55 -10.95 -6.35
C GLU A 3 5.57 -9.77 -6.22
N PHE A 4 4.63 -9.64 -7.17
CA PHE A 4 3.54 -8.66 -7.12
C PHE A 4 2.73 -8.72 -5.82
N SER A 5 2.30 -9.93 -5.42
CA SER A 5 1.56 -10.16 -4.17
C SER A 5 2.36 -9.72 -2.95
N ILE A 6 3.66 -10.04 -2.89
CA ILE A 6 4.53 -9.70 -1.76
C ILE A 6 4.64 -8.18 -1.59
N VAL A 7 4.91 -7.46 -2.68
CA VAL A 7 5.04 -6.00 -2.65
C VAL A 7 3.74 -5.36 -2.17
N CYS A 8 2.62 -5.71 -2.82
CA CYS A 8 1.29 -5.23 -2.47
C CYS A 8 0.93 -5.52 -1.00
N ARG A 9 1.23 -6.73 -0.51
CA ARG A 9 0.94 -7.16 0.86
C ARG A 9 1.73 -6.37 1.89
N VAL A 10 3.03 -6.19 1.66
CA VAL A 10 3.90 -5.44 2.59
C VAL A 10 3.49 -3.97 2.64
N LEU A 11 3.37 -3.30 1.49
CA LEU A 11 3.00 -1.89 1.44
C LEU A 11 1.59 -1.68 2.00
N GLY A 12 0.64 -2.50 1.57
CA GLY A 12 -0.73 -2.46 2.06
C GLY A 12 -0.81 -2.60 3.58
N SER A 13 -0.06 -3.56 4.15
CA SER A 13 -0.02 -3.77 5.61
C SER A 13 0.55 -2.59 6.38
N LEU A 14 1.61 -1.94 5.87
CA LEU A 14 2.27 -0.80 6.51
C LEU A 14 1.42 0.48 6.52
N PHE A 15 0.49 0.64 5.56
CA PHE A 15 -0.49 1.73 5.55
C PHE A 15 -1.79 1.37 6.26
N TYR A 16 -2.20 0.10 6.28
CA TYR A 16 -3.51 -0.31 6.79
C TYR A 16 -3.53 -0.53 8.31
N ARG A 17 -2.40 -0.96 8.89
CA ARG A 17 -2.32 -1.32 10.31
C ARG A 17 -1.38 -0.38 11.06
N GLN A 18 -1.74 -0.10 12.31
CA GLN A 18 -0.85 0.61 13.23
C GLN A 18 0.44 -0.20 13.45
N PRO A 19 1.62 0.44 13.55
CA PRO A 19 2.90 -0.25 13.76
C PRO A 19 2.97 -1.18 14.99
N GLN A 20 2.16 -0.92 16.01
CA GLN A 20 2.05 -1.74 17.22
C GLN A 20 0.96 -2.83 17.15
N ASP A 21 0.22 -2.96 16.04
CA ASP A 21 -0.72 -4.06 15.84
C ASP A 21 0.05 -5.40 15.95
N PRO A 22 -0.40 -6.35 16.80
CA PRO A 22 0.24 -7.67 16.93
C PRO A 22 0.39 -8.39 15.59
N LEU A 23 -0.54 -8.19 14.64
CA LEU A 23 -0.48 -8.78 13.31
C LEU A 23 0.61 -8.16 12.42
N LEU A 24 1.01 -6.91 12.68
CA LEU A 24 2.06 -6.21 11.94
C LEU A 24 3.45 -6.38 12.56
N THR A 25 3.52 -6.85 13.81
CA THR A 25 4.78 -7.02 14.58
C THR A 25 5.87 -7.81 13.83
N PRO A 26 5.57 -8.94 13.15
CA PRO A 26 6.58 -9.66 12.39
C PRO A 26 7.19 -8.84 11.26
N LEU A 27 6.36 -8.06 10.54
CA LEU A 27 6.82 -7.19 9.46
C LEU A 27 7.66 -6.03 9.98
N MET A 28 7.24 -5.39 11.07
CA MET A 28 8.03 -4.33 11.71
C MET A 28 9.39 -4.84 12.19
N THR A 29 9.43 -6.07 12.70
CA THR A 29 10.69 -6.74 13.07
C THR A 29 11.57 -7.00 11.86
N LEU A 30 10.98 -7.50 10.76
CA LEU A 30 11.68 -7.76 9.51
C LEU A 30 12.34 -6.48 8.95
N VAL A 31 11.61 -5.37 8.93
CA VAL A 31 12.12 -4.06 8.52
C VAL A 31 13.24 -3.62 9.43
N LYS A 32 13.04 -3.68 10.76
CA LYS A 32 14.06 -3.26 11.75
C LYS A 32 15.34 -4.08 11.61
N GLU A 33 15.24 -5.37 11.36
CA GLU A 33 16.40 -6.25 11.19
C GLU A 33 17.05 -6.13 9.80
N GLY A 34 16.43 -5.39 8.86
CA GLY A 34 16.94 -5.24 7.49
C GLY A 34 16.77 -6.48 6.65
N LYS A 35 15.89 -7.39 7.08
CA LYS A 35 15.61 -8.65 6.40
C LYS A 35 14.53 -8.52 5.32
N LEU A 36 13.93 -7.32 5.19
CA LEU A 36 12.98 -7.04 4.11
C LEU A 36 13.70 -6.92 2.76
N ALA A 37 14.83 -6.22 2.68
CA ALA A 37 15.52 -5.97 1.41
C ALA A 37 15.89 -7.24 0.63
N PRO A 38 16.44 -8.31 1.25
CA PRO A 38 16.72 -9.56 0.53
C PRO A 38 15.49 -10.31 0.02
N GLN A 39 14.28 -9.92 0.44
CA GLN A 39 13.00 -10.51 0.04
C GLN A 39 12.20 -9.57 -0.86
N TRP A 40 12.73 -8.38 -1.14
CA TRP A 40 12.06 -7.37 -1.95
C TRP A 40 12.41 -7.58 -3.42
N PRO A 41 11.42 -7.74 -4.31
CA PRO A 41 11.69 -8.05 -5.72
C PRO A 41 12.10 -6.83 -6.55
N LEU A 42 11.87 -5.60 -6.05
CA LEU A 42 12.17 -4.36 -6.77
C LEU A 42 13.55 -3.80 -6.40
N GLU A 43 14.19 -3.10 -7.33
CA GLU A 43 15.50 -2.44 -7.14
C GLU A 43 15.38 -1.19 -6.26
N GLN A 44 15.17 -1.38 -4.95
CA GLN A 44 14.91 -0.28 -3.98
C GLN A 44 15.75 -0.37 -2.70
N ASP A 45 16.86 -1.11 -2.71
CA ASP A 45 17.72 -1.36 -1.54
C ASP A 45 18.10 -0.10 -0.76
N ALA A 46 18.43 0.99 -1.47
CA ALA A 46 18.80 2.25 -0.84
C ALA A 46 17.66 2.84 -0.01
N LEU A 47 16.42 2.79 -0.52
CA LEU A 47 15.23 3.28 0.17
C LEU A 47 14.83 2.37 1.32
N LEU A 48 14.89 1.05 1.13
CA LEU A 48 14.62 0.08 2.21
C LEU A 48 15.64 0.23 3.35
N THR A 49 16.91 0.46 3.03
CA THR A 49 17.97 0.76 4.00
C THR A 49 17.69 2.06 4.75
N ARG A 50 17.22 3.10 4.05
CA ARG A 50 16.82 4.38 4.66
C ARG A 50 15.64 4.18 5.61
N MET A 51 14.59 3.48 5.17
CA MET A 51 13.41 3.16 5.99
C MET A 51 13.80 2.37 7.24
N GLN A 52 14.64 1.35 7.11
CA GLN A 52 15.19 0.59 8.24
C GLN A 52 15.96 1.51 9.21
N THR A 53 16.86 2.34 8.68
CA THR A 53 17.69 3.23 9.49
C THR A 53 16.84 4.20 10.29
N SER A 54 15.81 4.77 9.67
CA SER A 54 14.84 5.63 10.35
C SER A 54 14.11 4.90 11.47
N LEU A 55 13.59 3.69 11.22
CA LEU A 55 12.91 2.90 12.27
C LEU A 55 13.85 2.59 13.45
N LYS A 56 15.13 2.28 13.21
CA LYS A 56 16.12 2.04 14.27
C LYS A 56 16.42 3.29 15.08
N ALA A 57 16.57 4.44 14.41
CA ALA A 57 16.94 5.69 15.05
C ALA A 57 15.78 6.32 15.83
N GLU A 58 14.57 6.27 15.29
CA GLU A 58 13.37 6.92 15.84
C GLU A 58 12.65 6.03 16.85
N GLY A 59 12.73 4.71 16.69
CA GLY A 59 12.05 3.74 17.54
C GLY A 59 10.57 3.52 17.19
N LEU A 60 10.04 2.36 17.58
CA LEU A 60 8.67 1.95 17.23
C LEU A 60 7.61 2.89 17.81
N ASP A 61 7.82 3.44 19.00
CA ASP A 61 6.85 4.34 19.65
C ASP A 61 6.71 5.66 18.90
N THR A 62 7.83 6.24 18.45
CA THR A 62 7.83 7.47 17.64
C THR A 62 7.14 7.25 16.30
N VAL A 63 7.45 6.13 15.62
CA VAL A 63 6.80 5.75 14.37
C VAL A 63 5.30 5.50 14.57
N SER A 64 4.91 4.87 15.67
CA SER A 64 3.49 4.65 16.01
C SER A 64 2.75 5.95 16.27
N ALA A 65 3.37 6.89 16.98
CA ALA A 65 2.80 8.21 17.21
C ALA A 65 2.63 9.00 15.90
N ASP A 66 3.59 8.88 14.97
CA ASP A 66 3.47 9.51 13.65
C ASP A 66 2.35 8.89 12.81
N TYR A 67 2.19 7.56 12.83
CA TYR A 67 1.06 6.89 12.16
C TYR A 67 -0.28 7.43 12.67
N LEU A 68 -0.44 7.53 14.00
CA LEU A 68 -1.68 8.02 14.59
C LEU A 68 -1.99 9.44 14.13
N ARG A 69 -0.99 10.33 14.13
CA ARG A 69 -1.15 11.71 13.68
C ARG A 69 -1.42 11.81 12.17
N LEU A 70 -0.80 10.94 11.37
CA LEU A 70 -0.97 10.92 9.92
C LEU A 70 -2.37 10.44 9.53
N PHE A 71 -2.82 9.31 10.07
CA PHE A 71 -3.95 8.55 9.51
C PHE A 71 -5.11 8.31 10.46
N ALA A 72 -4.98 8.63 11.75
CA ALA A 72 -5.99 8.32 12.76
C ALA A 72 -6.44 9.58 13.54
N GLY A 73 -7.48 9.41 14.34
CA GLY A 73 -8.13 10.48 15.10
C GLY A 73 -9.21 11.21 14.30
N ASP A 74 -9.80 12.23 14.91
CA ASP A 74 -10.92 12.98 14.34
C ASP A 74 -10.46 13.89 13.17
N GLU A 75 -9.22 14.38 13.24
CA GLU A 75 -8.60 15.25 12.24
C GLU A 75 -7.21 14.72 11.82
N PRO A 76 -7.14 13.62 11.04
CA PRO A 76 -5.87 13.08 10.58
C PRO A 76 -5.18 14.08 9.63
N ALA A 77 -3.86 14.17 9.70
CA ALA A 77 -3.10 15.06 8.81
C ALA A 77 -3.25 14.67 7.32
N VAL A 78 -3.48 13.38 7.06
CA VAL A 78 -3.66 12.83 5.72
C VAL A 78 -4.80 11.82 5.76
N THR A 79 -5.88 12.07 5.03
CA THR A 79 -6.92 11.05 4.83
C THR A 79 -6.34 9.90 4.00
N PRO A 80 -6.43 8.62 4.45
CA PRO A 80 -6.02 7.46 3.67
C PRO A 80 -7.13 6.90 2.77
N TRP A 81 -8.24 7.62 2.61
CA TRP A 81 -9.42 7.17 1.88
C TRP A 81 -9.52 7.86 0.52
N ARG A 82 -9.76 7.07 -0.54
CA ARG A 82 -9.90 7.57 -1.92
C ARG A 82 -10.97 8.63 -2.05
N SER A 83 -12.10 8.44 -1.38
CA SER A 83 -13.24 9.38 -1.34
C SER A 83 -12.85 10.80 -0.90
N GLY A 84 -11.76 10.97 -0.16
CA GLY A 84 -11.20 12.27 0.19
C GLY A 84 -10.43 12.99 -0.93
N TYR A 85 -10.08 12.28 -2.01
CA TYR A 85 -9.34 12.80 -3.17
C TYR A 85 -10.17 12.76 -4.46
N GLU A 86 -11.10 11.82 -4.55
CA GLU A 86 -11.98 11.56 -5.70
C GLU A 86 -13.46 11.71 -5.31
N PRO A 87 -13.94 12.93 -4.99
CA PRO A 87 -15.31 13.13 -4.51
C PRO A 87 -16.39 12.78 -5.56
N ALA A 88 -16.02 12.75 -6.83
CA ALA A 88 -16.90 12.37 -7.93
C ALA A 88 -17.04 10.84 -8.09
N SER A 89 -16.21 10.04 -7.40
CA SER A 89 -16.21 8.58 -7.53
C SER A 89 -16.50 7.93 -6.17
N PRO A 90 -17.70 7.38 -5.96
CA PRO A 90 -18.13 6.88 -4.66
C PRO A 90 -17.34 5.64 -4.22
N GLU A 91 -17.21 5.44 -2.91
CA GLU A 91 -16.62 4.22 -2.31
C GLU A 91 -17.37 2.95 -2.74
N THR A 92 -18.69 3.05 -2.99
CA THR A 92 -19.50 1.91 -3.41
C THR A 92 -19.00 1.27 -4.70
N ALA A 93 -18.42 2.04 -5.63
CA ALA A 93 -17.85 1.49 -6.86
C ALA A 93 -16.65 0.57 -6.58
N VAL A 94 -15.81 0.92 -5.60
CA VAL A 94 -14.69 0.07 -5.15
C VAL A 94 -15.24 -1.22 -4.55
N ARG A 95 -16.23 -1.09 -3.65
CA ARG A 95 -16.85 -2.25 -3.00
C ARG A 95 -17.49 -3.20 -4.00
N GLU A 96 -18.30 -2.69 -4.92
CA GLU A 96 -18.97 -3.49 -5.95
C GLU A 96 -17.96 -4.22 -6.83
N PHE A 97 -16.88 -3.53 -7.25
CA PHE A 97 -15.79 -4.15 -8.00
C PHE A 97 -15.16 -5.32 -7.23
N LEU A 98 -14.76 -5.11 -5.97
CA LEU A 98 -14.12 -6.15 -5.17
C LEU A 98 -15.05 -7.33 -4.87
N GLN A 99 -16.35 -7.07 -4.67
CA GLN A 99 -17.36 -8.12 -4.50
C GLN A 99 -17.57 -8.95 -5.77
N GLN A 100 -17.59 -8.31 -6.95
CA GLN A 100 -17.66 -9.01 -8.24
C GLN A 100 -16.46 -9.94 -8.45
N ARG A 101 -15.30 -9.55 -7.94
CA ARG A 101 -14.08 -10.38 -7.92
C ARG A 101 -14.07 -11.45 -6.81
N GLY A 102 -15.14 -11.58 -6.03
CA GLY A 102 -15.27 -12.60 -4.98
C GLY A 102 -14.52 -12.29 -3.68
N MET A 103 -13.99 -11.08 -3.52
CA MET A 103 -13.23 -10.71 -2.31
C MET A 103 -14.17 -10.62 -1.10
N PRO A 104 -13.85 -11.30 0.02
CA PRO A 104 -14.63 -11.15 1.25
C PRO A 104 -14.34 -9.78 1.88
N LEU A 105 -15.35 -8.92 1.92
CA LEU A 105 -15.26 -7.58 2.50
C LEU A 105 -15.95 -7.50 3.86
N GLY A 106 -15.45 -6.61 4.72
CA GLY A 106 -16.10 -6.25 5.97
C GLY A 106 -17.15 -5.14 5.82
N GLU A 107 -17.79 -4.80 6.94
CA GLU A 107 -18.85 -3.78 7.05
C GLU A 107 -18.35 -2.32 6.94
N GLY A 108 -17.03 -2.09 6.95
CA GLY A 108 -16.43 -0.75 6.85
C GLY A 108 -16.01 -0.39 5.42
N PRO A 109 -15.75 0.89 5.12
CA PRO A 109 -15.43 1.36 3.76
C PRO A 109 -14.25 0.61 3.13
N SER A 110 -14.29 0.39 1.81
CA SER A 110 -13.33 -0.45 1.08
C SER A 110 -12.32 0.35 0.23
N ASP A 111 -12.34 1.68 0.30
CA ASP A 111 -11.51 2.58 -0.50
C ASP A 111 -10.26 3.11 0.24
N HIS A 112 -9.82 2.41 1.29
CA HIS A 112 -8.60 2.72 2.02
C HIS A 112 -7.37 2.43 1.14
N PHE A 113 -6.38 3.34 1.10
CA PHE A 113 -5.16 3.18 0.30
C PHE A 113 -4.45 1.84 0.54
N GLY A 114 -4.10 1.55 1.79
CA GLY A 114 -3.52 0.26 2.17
C GLY A 114 -4.45 -0.94 1.94
N GLY A 115 -5.78 -0.72 1.97
CA GLY A 115 -6.77 -1.75 1.70
C GLY A 115 -6.81 -2.13 0.21
N LEU A 116 -6.70 -1.15 -0.68
CA LEU A 116 -6.60 -1.38 -2.13
C LEU A 116 -5.33 -2.15 -2.50
N LEU A 117 -4.20 -1.86 -1.86
CA LEU A 117 -2.97 -2.66 -2.02
C LEU A 117 -3.14 -4.10 -1.51
N LEU A 118 -3.81 -4.29 -0.38
CA LEU A 118 -4.13 -5.64 0.12
C LEU A 118 -5.11 -6.37 -0.81
N ALA A 119 -6.06 -5.65 -1.42
CA ALA A 119 -6.95 -6.20 -2.43
C ALA A 119 -6.17 -6.63 -3.69
N ALA A 120 -5.18 -5.86 -4.13
CA ALA A 120 -4.31 -6.26 -5.24
C ALA A 120 -3.56 -7.56 -4.95
N SER A 121 -2.98 -7.69 -3.75
CA SER A 121 -2.36 -8.94 -3.29
C SER A 121 -3.36 -10.10 -3.17
N TRP A 122 -4.62 -9.82 -2.83
CA TRP A 122 -5.65 -10.85 -2.75
C TRP A 122 -6.08 -11.32 -4.14
N LEU A 123 -6.28 -10.39 -5.09
CA LEU A 123 -6.57 -10.72 -6.49
C LEU A 123 -5.48 -11.60 -7.05
N GLU A 124 -4.21 -11.25 -6.81
CA GLU A 124 -3.06 -12.06 -7.22
C GLU A 124 -3.08 -13.50 -6.68
N ASP A 125 -3.46 -13.66 -5.41
CA ASP A 125 -3.46 -14.98 -4.77
C ASP A 125 -4.72 -15.82 -5.09
N GLN A 126 -5.76 -15.24 -5.70
CA GLN A 126 -7.08 -15.89 -5.87
C GLN A 126 -7.61 -15.88 -7.30
N ALA A 127 -6.99 -15.14 -8.22
CA ALA A 127 -7.59 -14.90 -9.52
C ALA A 127 -7.61 -16.12 -10.43
N GLU A 128 -8.68 -16.18 -11.23
CA GLU A 128 -8.87 -17.12 -12.33
C GLU A 128 -8.23 -16.53 -13.62
N GLU A 129 -8.63 -16.98 -14.81
CA GLU A 129 -7.99 -16.60 -16.10
C GLU A 129 -7.86 -15.08 -16.38
N ASP A 130 -8.56 -14.20 -15.64
CA ASP A 130 -8.61 -12.74 -15.88
C ASP A 130 -7.92 -11.88 -14.80
N GLU A 131 -6.95 -12.46 -14.09
CA GLU A 131 -6.15 -11.83 -13.04
C GLU A 131 -5.55 -10.47 -13.42
N THR A 132 -4.76 -10.46 -14.50
CA THR A 132 -4.04 -9.27 -14.99
C THR A 132 -5.02 -8.14 -15.32
N GLU A 133 -6.20 -8.47 -15.87
CA GLU A 133 -7.25 -7.49 -16.16
C GLU A 133 -7.86 -6.93 -14.86
N ALA A 134 -8.12 -7.78 -13.87
CA ALA A 134 -8.64 -7.35 -12.58
C ALA A 134 -7.66 -6.41 -11.85
N GLN A 135 -6.38 -6.77 -11.82
CA GLN A 135 -5.34 -5.96 -11.21
C GLN A 135 -5.14 -4.64 -11.96
N THR A 136 -5.12 -4.67 -13.30
CA THR A 136 -5.04 -3.46 -14.12
C THR A 136 -6.22 -2.53 -13.84
N ALA A 137 -7.45 -3.06 -13.80
CA ALA A 137 -8.63 -2.26 -13.48
C ALA A 137 -8.56 -1.65 -12.07
N LEU A 138 -8.06 -2.41 -11.08
CA LEU A 138 -7.86 -1.94 -9.72
C LEU A 138 -6.87 -0.76 -9.66
N PHE A 139 -5.74 -0.89 -10.35
CA PHE A 139 -4.70 0.13 -10.39
C PHE A 139 -5.21 1.38 -11.09
N ASP A 140 -5.76 1.24 -12.28
CA ASP A 140 -6.11 2.36 -13.18
C ASP A 140 -7.27 3.18 -12.65
N THR A 141 -8.26 2.50 -12.08
CA THR A 141 -9.53 3.13 -11.72
C THR A 141 -9.56 3.55 -10.25
N TYR A 142 -9.00 2.72 -9.38
CA TYR A 142 -9.22 2.84 -7.95
C TYR A 142 -7.96 3.24 -7.16
N LEU A 143 -6.74 3.06 -7.67
CA LEU A 143 -5.52 3.35 -6.90
C LEU A 143 -4.68 4.52 -7.46
N LEU A 144 -4.21 4.40 -8.70
CA LEU A 144 -3.27 5.35 -9.31
C LEU A 144 -3.79 6.79 -9.47
N PRO A 145 -5.09 7.06 -9.76
CA PRO A 145 -5.56 8.44 -9.97
C PRO A 145 -5.33 9.42 -8.81
N TRP A 146 -5.10 8.90 -7.61
CA TRP A 146 -4.96 9.70 -6.40
C TRP A 146 -3.75 9.32 -5.54
N SER A 147 -3.06 8.21 -5.86
CA SER A 147 -1.89 7.73 -5.11
C SER A 147 -0.82 8.81 -4.95
N ASP A 148 -0.51 9.55 -6.02
CA ASP A 148 0.53 10.57 -5.97
C ASP A 148 0.21 11.71 -5.01
N ARG A 149 -1.05 12.15 -5.00
CA ARG A 149 -1.55 13.21 -4.10
C ARG A 149 -1.57 12.71 -2.66
N PHE A 150 -1.97 11.46 -2.43
CA PHE A 150 -1.93 10.84 -1.11
C PHE A 150 -0.48 10.72 -0.60
N LEU A 151 0.40 10.08 -1.36
CA LEU A 151 1.81 9.85 -0.98
C LEU A 151 2.58 11.16 -0.81
N GLY A 152 2.31 12.16 -1.66
CA GLY A 152 2.89 13.50 -1.51
C GLY A 152 2.48 14.18 -0.19
N LYS A 153 1.23 14.02 0.24
CA LYS A 153 0.79 14.51 1.56
C LYS A 153 1.40 13.71 2.71
N VAL A 154 1.54 12.39 2.58
CA VAL A 154 2.23 11.57 3.60
C VAL A 154 3.66 12.07 3.77
N GLU A 155 4.39 12.25 2.68
CA GLU A 155 5.77 12.72 2.72
C GLU A 155 5.89 14.13 3.32
N SER A 156 4.98 15.06 2.96
CA SER A 156 5.03 16.43 3.45
C SER A 156 4.64 16.57 4.92
N HIS A 157 3.73 15.72 5.40
CA HIS A 157 3.23 15.82 6.77
C HIS A 157 3.98 14.90 7.73
N ALA A 158 4.59 13.81 7.29
CA ALA A 158 5.29 12.84 8.15
C ALA A 158 6.38 13.51 8.99
N THR A 159 6.39 13.22 10.28
CA THR A 159 7.44 13.71 11.19
C THR A 159 8.61 12.74 11.26
N THR A 160 8.39 11.47 10.93
CA THR A 160 9.40 10.40 10.89
C THR A 160 10.01 10.22 9.51
N GLY A 161 11.28 9.85 9.47
CA GLY A 161 11.97 9.37 8.28
C GLY A 161 11.39 8.05 7.77
N PHE A 162 10.78 7.25 8.65
CA PHE A 162 10.11 6.01 8.28
C PHE A 162 8.97 6.24 7.27
N TYR A 163 7.96 7.06 7.63
CA TYR A 163 6.82 7.30 6.73
C TYR A 163 7.18 8.13 5.49
N ARG A 164 8.19 9.02 5.58
CA ARG A 164 8.75 9.68 4.40
C ARG A 164 9.37 8.68 3.43
N SER A 165 10.16 7.73 3.93
CA SER A 165 10.78 6.71 3.09
C SER A 165 9.74 5.74 2.52
N LEU A 166 8.76 5.33 3.33
CA LEU A 166 7.66 4.46 2.89
C LEU A 166 6.86 5.10 1.74
N ALA A 167 6.60 6.41 1.79
CA ALA A 167 5.90 7.10 0.72
C ALA A 167 6.65 7.03 -0.62
N ILE A 168 7.98 7.19 -0.59
CA ILE A 168 8.85 7.12 -1.78
C ILE A 168 8.92 5.68 -2.31
N VAL A 169 9.19 4.70 -1.44
CA VAL A 169 9.20 3.26 -1.81
C VAL A 169 7.91 2.88 -2.50
N THR A 170 6.77 3.33 -1.96
CA THR A 170 5.45 3.00 -2.49
C THR A 170 5.21 3.62 -3.85
N ARG A 171 5.65 4.87 -4.08
CA ARG A 171 5.47 5.53 -5.37
C ARG A 171 6.19 4.77 -6.49
N GLU A 172 7.48 4.51 -6.28
CA GLU A 172 8.30 3.76 -7.23
C GLU A 172 7.78 2.32 -7.42
N ALA A 173 7.27 1.68 -6.36
CA ALA A 173 6.70 0.34 -6.47
C ALA A 173 5.40 0.32 -7.28
N LEU A 174 4.53 1.33 -7.13
CA LEU A 174 3.30 1.45 -7.93
C LEU A 174 3.59 1.65 -9.41
N GLU A 175 4.65 2.40 -9.74
CA GLU A 175 5.11 2.60 -11.12
C GLU A 175 5.59 1.27 -11.73
N ALA A 176 6.55 0.61 -11.07
CA ALA A 176 7.09 -0.68 -11.53
C ALA A 176 6.00 -1.76 -11.68
N MET A 177 5.11 -1.89 -10.70
CA MET A 177 4.01 -2.86 -10.75
C MET A 177 3.01 -2.56 -11.86
N ARG A 178 2.79 -1.28 -12.20
CA ARG A 178 1.92 -0.94 -13.32
C ARG A 178 2.56 -1.25 -14.66
N GLU A 179 3.86 -1.03 -14.79
CA GLU A 179 4.63 -1.40 -15.98
C GLU A 179 4.58 -2.91 -16.21
N GLU A 180 4.81 -3.71 -15.16
CA GLU A 180 4.71 -5.17 -15.20
C GLU A 180 3.32 -5.67 -15.68
N LEU A 181 2.24 -5.06 -15.18
CA LEU A 181 0.86 -5.37 -15.63
C LEU A 181 0.64 -5.02 -17.11
N ALA A 182 1.24 -3.92 -17.58
CA ALA A 182 1.12 -3.52 -18.98
C ALA A 182 1.87 -4.47 -19.90
N GLU A 183 3.09 -4.87 -19.55
CA GLU A 183 3.90 -5.82 -20.30
C GLU A 183 3.26 -7.21 -20.35
N THR A 184 2.68 -7.67 -19.24
CA THR A 184 1.99 -8.96 -19.17
C THR A 184 0.82 -9.01 -20.15
N ARG A 185 0.01 -7.95 -20.20
CA ARG A 185 -1.10 -7.83 -21.15
C ARG A 185 -0.65 -7.80 -22.61
N GLU A 186 0.44 -7.09 -22.92
CA GLU A 186 1.01 -7.06 -24.28
C GLU A 186 1.57 -8.41 -24.74
N GLY A 187 2.00 -9.26 -23.80
CA GLY A 187 2.46 -10.62 -24.10
C GLY A 187 1.33 -11.65 -24.29
N GLU A 188 0.11 -11.32 -23.84
CA GLU A 188 -1.10 -12.15 -23.98
C GLU A 188 -1.89 -11.86 -25.27
N GLU A 189 -1.66 -10.70 -25.91
CA GLU A 189 -2.25 -10.28 -27.21
C GLU A 189 -1.53 -10.87 -28.43
#